data_AF-A0A8D8CP87-F1
#
_entry.id   AF-A0A8D8CP87-F1
#
_cell.length_a   1.000
_cell.length_b   1.000
_cell.length_c   1.000
_cell.angle_alpha   90.00
_cell.angle_beta   90.00
_cell.angle_gamma   90.00
#
_symmetry.space_group_name_H-M   'P 1'
#
loop_
_entity.id
_entity.type
_entity.pdbx_description
1 polymer ?
#
loop_
_entity_poly.entity_id
_entity_poly.type
_entity_poly.pdbx_seq_one_letter_code
_entity_poly.pdbx_strand_id
1 'polypeptide(L)'
;TDMVPAISLAYEAAESDIMKRQPRNPKTDKLVNERLISIAYGQIGMIQALAGFFTYFVILAENGFLPSSLLGIRVFWDDKYVNDLEDSYGQQWTYEQRKIVEFTCHTAFFTSIVIVQWADLIICKTRRNSVFQQGMRN
;
A
#
# COMPACT_ATOMS: atom_id res chain seq x y z
N THR A 1 -0.24 10.65 -2.72
CA THR A 1 0.52 10.61 -3.99
C THR A 1 -0.31 10.23 -5.19
N ASP A 2 -1.56 9.78 -5.01
CA ASP A 2 -2.23 8.99 -6.05
C ASP A 2 -3.11 9.82 -6.99
N MET A 3 -3.30 11.12 -6.71
CA MET A 3 -4.16 11.99 -7.52
C MET A 3 -3.66 12.14 -8.97
N VAL A 4 -2.37 12.42 -9.16
CA VAL A 4 -1.80 12.61 -10.51
C VAL A 4 -1.79 11.28 -11.30
N PRO A 5 -1.33 10.15 -10.73
CA PRO A 5 -1.47 8.85 -11.37
C PRO A 5 -2.91 8.50 -11.77
N ALA A 6 -3.89 8.74 -10.89
CA ALA A 6 -5.29 8.45 -11.17
C ALA A 6 -5.85 9.29 -12.33
N ILE A 7 -5.50 10.58 -12.40
CA ILE A 7 -5.90 11.45 -13.52
C ILE A 7 -5.23 11.02 -14.82
N SER A 8 -3.97 10.59 -14.77
CA SER A 8 -3.25 10.13 -15.97
C SER A 8 -3.90 8.93 -16.65
N LEU A 9 -4.57 8.05 -15.90
CA LEU A 9 -5.31 6.91 -16.45
C LEU A 9 -6.51 7.32 -17.31
N ALA A 10 -7.01 8.55 -17.17
CA ALA A 10 -8.09 9.06 -18.03
C ALA A 10 -7.62 9.34 -19.47
N TYR A 11 -6.31 9.51 -19.69
CA TYR A 11 -5.71 9.76 -21.00
C TYR A 11 -5.33 8.47 -21.76
N GLU A 12 -5.61 7.30 -21.19
CA GLU A 12 -5.30 6.02 -21.83
C GLU A 12 -6.09 5.79 -23.13
N ALA A 13 -5.38 5.31 -24.15
CA ALA A 13 -5.98 4.93 -25.43
C ALA A 13 -6.75 3.61 -25.32
N ALA A 14 -7.73 3.42 -26.20
CA ALA A 14 -8.53 2.20 -26.24
C ALA A 14 -7.67 0.94 -26.46
N GLU A 15 -7.83 -0.08 -25.62
CA GLU A 15 -7.13 -1.38 -25.73
C GLU A 15 -7.57 -2.22 -26.94
N SER A 16 -8.76 -1.95 -27.48
CA SER A 16 -9.31 -2.64 -28.64
C SER A 16 -10.25 -1.70 -29.40
N ASP A 17 -10.66 -2.09 -30.60
CA ASP A 17 -11.65 -1.37 -31.38
C ASP A 17 -13.02 -1.34 -30.66
N ILE A 18 -13.25 -0.28 -29.89
CA ILE A 18 -14.48 -0.08 -29.11
C ILE A 18 -15.70 0.20 -30.00
N MET A 19 -15.48 0.71 -31.21
CA MET A 19 -16.56 1.09 -32.14
C MET A 19 -17.22 -0.13 -32.79
N LYS A 20 -16.57 -1.30 -32.74
CA LYS A 20 -17.14 -2.59 -33.16
C LYS A 20 -18.00 -3.26 -32.07
N ARG A 21 -18.00 -2.76 -30.84
CA ARG A 21 -18.71 -3.37 -29.71
C ARG A 21 -20.13 -2.81 -29.59
N GLN A 22 -21.09 -3.65 -29.20
CA GLN A 22 -22.44 -3.21 -28.89
C GLN A 22 -22.47 -2.27 -27.66
N PRO A 23 -23.45 -1.34 -27.59
CA PRO A 23 -23.61 -0.47 -26.42
C PRO A 23 -23.77 -1.26 -25.12
N ARG A 24 -23.17 -0.75 -24.03
CA ARG A 24 -23.23 -1.38 -22.70
C ARG A 24 -24.66 -1.51 -22.19
N ASN A 25 -24.97 -2.60 -21.49
CA ASN A 25 -26.26 -2.75 -20.83
C ASN A 25 -26.19 -2.18 -19.39
N PRO A 26 -26.96 -1.15 -19.04
CA PRO A 26 -26.86 -0.47 -17.74
C PRO A 26 -27.24 -1.34 -16.54
N LYS A 27 -27.99 -2.44 -16.73
CA LYS A 27 -28.40 -3.33 -15.64
C LYS A 27 -27.33 -4.38 -15.30
N THR A 28 -26.61 -4.86 -16.31
CA THR A 28 -25.61 -5.94 -16.16
C THR A 28 -24.18 -5.41 -16.11
N ASP A 29 -23.84 -4.44 -16.96
CA ASP A 29 -22.48 -3.89 -17.09
C ASP A 29 -22.30 -2.65 -16.20
N LYS A 30 -22.20 -2.90 -14.89
CA LYS A 30 -21.92 -1.88 -13.88
C LYS A 30 -20.47 -1.37 -14.00
N LEU A 31 -20.27 -0.08 -13.70
CA LEU A 31 -18.95 0.55 -13.69
C LEU A 31 -18.03 -0.07 -12.63
N VAL A 32 -18.58 -0.29 -11.44
CA VAL A 32 -17.94 -1.02 -10.35
C VAL A 32 -18.69 -2.33 -10.18
N ASN A 33 -17.98 -3.45 -10.35
CA ASN A 33 -18.51 -4.79 -10.19
C ASN A 33 -17.76 -5.54 -9.08
N GLU A 34 -18.32 -6.66 -8.64
CA GLU A 34 -17.71 -7.48 -7.58
C GLU A 34 -16.34 -8.02 -7.99
N ARG A 35 -16.11 -8.26 -9.28
CA ARG A 35 -14.81 -8.69 -9.81
C ARG A 35 -13.73 -7.62 -9.60
N LEU A 36 -14.07 -6.35 -9.84
CA LEU A 36 -13.16 -5.21 -9.61
C LEU A 36 -12.85 -5.10 -8.11
N ILE A 37 -13.87 -5.19 -7.25
CA ILE A 37 -13.67 -5.14 -5.79
C ILE A 37 -12.78 -6.30 -5.33
N SER A 38 -13.02 -7.51 -5.84
CA SER A 38 -12.24 -8.70 -5.49
C SER A 38 -10.77 -8.59 -5.88
N ILE A 39 -10.45 -8.08 -7.07
CA ILE A 39 -9.06 -7.88 -7.50
C ILE A 39 -8.40 -6.75 -6.69
N ALA A 40 -9.07 -5.59 -6.60
CA ALA A 40 -8.50 -4.41 -5.97
C ALA A 40 -8.29 -4.61 -4.46
N TYR A 41 -9.34 -4.97 -3.71
CA TYR A 41 -9.25 -5.13 -2.27
C TYR A 41 -8.72 -6.49 -1.84
N GLY A 42 -9.11 -7.56 -2.54
CA GLY A 42 -8.81 -8.93 -2.12
C GLY A 42 -7.41 -9.41 -2.52
N GLN A 43 -6.87 -8.92 -3.63
CA GLN A 43 -5.57 -9.38 -4.15
C GLN A 43 -4.52 -8.29 -4.06
N ILE A 44 -4.69 -7.21 -4.83
CA ILE A 44 -3.68 -6.16 -4.94
C ILE A 44 -3.51 -5.46 -3.58
N GLY A 45 -4.61 -4.98 -3.00
CA GLY A 45 -4.62 -4.28 -1.72
C GLY A 45 -4.00 -5.10 -0.57
N MET A 46 -4.23 -6.41 -0.55
CA MET A 46 -3.59 -7.31 0.43
C MET A 46 -2.08 -7.36 0.26
N ILE A 47 -1.58 -7.43 -0.98
CA ILE A 47 -0.14 -7.40 -1.27
C ILE A 47 0.46 -6.04 -0.85
N GLN A 48 -0.23 -4.92 -1.13
CA GLN A 48 0.24 -3.59 -0.71
C GLN A 48 0.30 -3.47 0.82
N ALA A 49 -0.73 -3.96 1.52
CA ALA A 49 -0.78 -3.95 2.97
C ALA A 49 0.36 -4.78 3.58
N LEU A 50 0.60 -5.99 3.06
CA LEU A 50 1.70 -6.84 3.51
C LEU A 50 3.07 -6.20 3.28
N ALA A 51 3.29 -5.53 2.14
CA ALA A 51 4.52 -4.80 1.87
C ALA A 51 4.74 -3.65 2.86
N GLY A 52 3.68 -2.88 3.16
CA GLY A 52 3.74 -1.83 4.18
C GLY A 52 4.08 -2.40 5.57
N PHE A 53 3.36 -3.43 6.02
CA PHE A 53 3.62 -4.07 7.31
C PHE A 53 5.02 -4.68 7.38
N PHE A 54 5.53 -5.23 6.29
CA PHE A 54 6.90 -5.73 6.21
C PHE A 54 7.91 -4.61 6.49
N THR A 55 7.80 -3.46 5.82
CA THR A 55 8.70 -2.33 6.08
C THR A 55 8.62 -1.81 7.52
N TYR A 56 7.41 -1.80 8.10
CA TYR A 56 7.18 -1.42 9.49
C TYR A 56 7.93 -2.34 10.47
N PHE A 57 7.82 -3.66 10.27
CA PHE A 57 8.50 -4.64 11.10
C PHE A 57 10.02 -4.62 10.93
N VAL A 58 10.52 -4.41 9.71
CA VAL A 58 11.96 -4.32 9.45
C VAL A 58 12.58 -3.13 10.20
N ILE A 59 11.97 -1.95 10.12
CA ILE A 59 12.50 -0.75 10.79
C ILE A 59 12.47 -0.91 12.31
N LEU A 60 11.39 -1.46 12.87
CA LEU A 60 11.32 -1.72 14.30
C LEU A 60 12.35 -2.76 14.76
N ALA A 61 12.53 -3.84 13.99
CA ALA A 61 13.51 -4.87 14.30
C ALA A 61 14.95 -4.34 14.25
N GLU A 62 15.28 -3.49 13.27
CA GLU A 62 16.59 -2.83 13.16
C GLU A 62 16.83 -1.84 14.31
N ASN A 63 15.76 -1.24 14.86
CA ASN A 63 15.82 -0.36 16.03
C ASN A 63 15.65 -1.10 17.37
N GLY A 64 15.72 -2.43 17.39
CA GLY A 64 15.74 -3.21 18.64
C GLY A 64 14.41 -3.86 19.05
N PHE A 65 13.31 -3.53 18.38
CA PHE A 65 11.98 -4.07 18.68
C PHE A 65 11.63 -5.21 17.72
N LEU A 66 11.88 -6.46 18.15
CA LEU A 66 11.57 -7.64 17.35
C LEU A 66 10.06 -7.80 17.11
N PRO A 67 9.62 -8.33 15.95
CA PRO A 67 8.20 -8.52 15.66
C PRO A 67 7.44 -9.35 16.69
N SER A 68 8.11 -10.27 17.38
CA SER A 68 7.52 -11.12 18.43
C SER A 68 7.20 -10.35 19.72
N SER A 69 7.96 -9.31 20.06
CA SER A 69 7.75 -8.53 21.29
C SER A 69 6.81 -7.32 21.08
N LEU A 70 6.44 -7.02 19.84
CA LEU A 70 5.54 -5.91 19.50
C LEU A 70 4.06 -6.21 19.87
N LEU A 71 3.69 -7.47 20.04
CA LEU A 71 2.31 -7.83 20.38
C LEU A 71 1.99 -7.39 21.82
N GLY A 72 1.03 -6.46 21.96
CA GLY A 72 0.58 -5.97 23.27
C GLY A 72 1.39 -4.82 23.85
N ILE A 73 2.49 -4.39 23.20
CA ILE A 73 3.35 -3.32 23.70
C ILE A 73 2.69 -1.93 23.66
N ARG A 74 1.60 -1.78 22.89
CA ARG A 74 0.93 -0.49 22.64
C ARG A 74 0.59 0.29 23.91
N VAL A 75 0.14 -0.38 24.98
CA VAL A 75 -0.24 0.28 26.23
C VAL A 75 0.96 1.02 26.84
N PHE A 76 2.11 0.37 26.88
CA PHE A 76 3.35 0.97 27.37
C PHE A 76 3.99 1.91 26.34
N TRP A 77 3.82 1.62 25.06
CA TRP A 77 4.32 2.42 23.94
C TRP A 77 3.71 3.83 23.91
N ASP A 78 2.40 3.92 24.13
CA ASP A 78 1.66 5.19 24.10
C ASP A 78 1.67 5.94 25.44
N ASP A 79 2.10 5.30 26.54
CA ASP A 79 2.24 5.95 27.84
C ASP A 79 3.43 6.91 27.86
N LYS A 80 3.13 8.19 28.13
CA LYS A 80 4.10 9.29 28.21
C LYS A 80 4.92 9.27 29.49
N TYR A 81 4.43 8.62 30.55
CA TYR A 81 5.11 8.57 31.84
C TYR A 81 6.16 7.46 31.90
N VAL A 82 6.07 6.46 31.04
CA VAL A 82 7.06 5.38 30.88
C VAL A 82 8.24 5.91 30.06
N ASN A 83 9.44 5.93 30.64
CA ASN A 83 10.66 6.39 29.96
C ASN A 83 11.78 5.34 29.94
N ASP A 84 11.44 4.13 30.36
CA ASP A 84 12.32 3.00 30.60
C ASP A 84 11.78 1.74 29.92
N LEU A 85 11.11 1.89 28.77
CA LEU A 85 10.58 0.74 28.04
C LEU A 85 11.73 -0.09 27.49
N GLU A 86 11.80 -1.36 27.89
CA GLU A 86 12.83 -2.30 27.46
C GLU A 86 12.54 -2.84 26.05
N ASP A 87 13.56 -2.84 25.19
CA ASP A 87 13.51 -3.47 23.86
C ASP A 87 13.91 -4.96 23.92
N SER A 88 14.01 -5.62 22.76
CA SER A 88 14.38 -7.04 22.72
C SER A 88 15.86 -7.32 23.05
N TYR A 89 16.69 -6.28 23.10
CA TYR A 89 18.13 -6.37 23.37
C TYR A 89 18.49 -5.87 24.78
N GLY A 90 17.51 -5.49 25.60
CA GLY A 90 17.69 -5.00 26.96
C GLY A 90 18.01 -3.50 27.07
N GLN A 91 17.79 -2.72 26.01
CA GLN A 91 17.96 -1.27 26.03
C GLN A 91 16.68 -0.58 26.52
N GLN A 92 16.84 0.50 27.28
CA GLN A 92 15.71 1.31 27.76
C GLN A 92 15.49 2.51 26.86
N TRP A 93 14.23 2.70 26.45
CA TRP A 93 13.83 3.75 25.53
C TRP A 93 12.90 4.78 26.18
N THR A 94 13.27 6.06 26.05
CA THR A 94 12.41 7.18 26.48
C THR A 94 11.20 7.35 25.57
N TYR A 95 10.15 8.04 26.03
CA TYR A 95 8.96 8.28 25.21
C TYR A 95 9.27 8.98 23.88
N GLU A 96 10.12 10.01 23.90
CA GLU A 96 10.46 10.78 22.70
C GLU A 96 11.22 9.93 21.68
N GLN A 97 12.18 9.12 22.12
CA GLN A 97 12.94 8.23 21.25
C GLN A 97 12.04 7.20 20.55
N ARG A 98 11.10 6.60 21.29
CA ARG A 98 10.12 5.65 20.73
C ARG A 98 9.22 6.32 19.68
N LYS A 99 8.74 7.53 19.96
CA LYS A 99 7.91 8.28 19.02
C LYS A 99 8.67 8.71 17.76
N ILE A 100 9.96 9.02 17.85
CA ILE A 100 10.80 9.26 16.67
C ILE A 100 10.86 8.02 15.76
N VAL A 101 11.07 6.84 16.35
CA VAL A 101 11.07 5.57 15.60
C VAL A 101 9.69 5.31 14.99
N GLU A 102 8.61 5.53 15.74
CA GLU A 102 7.23 5.37 15.24
C GLU A 102 6.93 6.30 14.05
N PHE A 103 7.28 7.58 14.13
CA PHE A 103 7.09 8.51 13.01
C PHE A 103 7.96 8.16 11.79
N THR A 104 9.17 7.64 12.03
CA THR A 104 10.02 7.10 10.97
C THR A 104 9.34 5.89 10.30
N CYS A 105 8.74 4.99 11.09
CA CYS A 105 7.97 3.86 10.57
C CYS A 105 6.75 4.32 9.75
N HIS A 106 6.00 5.33 10.20
CA HIS A 106 4.88 5.89 9.43
C HIS A 106 5.34 6.45 8.08
N THR A 107 6.46 7.16 8.07
CA THR A 107 7.03 7.73 6.85
C THR A 107 7.47 6.64 5.89
N ALA A 108 8.16 5.61 6.39
CA ALA A 108 8.60 4.49 5.56
C ALA A 108 7.43 3.65 5.04
N PHE A 109 6.40 3.43 5.86
CA PHE A 109 5.16 2.75 5.42
C PHE A 109 4.49 3.54 4.29
N PHE A 110 4.41 4.86 4.43
CA PHE A 110 3.91 5.74 3.38
C PHE A 110 4.75 5.63 2.11
N THR A 111 6.08 5.68 2.20
CA THR A 111 6.98 5.49 1.05
C THR A 111 6.80 4.11 0.41
N SER A 112 6.61 3.05 1.20
CA SER A 112 6.30 1.71 0.70
C SER A 112 5.01 1.68 -0.12
N ILE A 113 3.94 2.36 0.33
CA ILE A 113 2.71 2.49 -0.44
C ILE A 113 3.00 3.16 -1.79
N VAL A 114 3.76 4.26 -1.82
CA VAL A 114 4.10 4.97 -3.06
C VAL A 114 4.84 4.06 -4.05
N ILE A 115 5.77 3.24 -3.57
CA ILE A 115 6.53 2.30 -4.41
C ILE A 115 5.60 1.24 -5.00
N VAL A 116 4.72 0.64 -4.20
CA VAL A 116 3.78 -0.38 -4.69
C VAL A 116 2.74 0.23 -5.64
N GLN A 117 2.36 1.50 -5.43
CA GLN A 117 1.48 2.24 -6.33
C GLN A 117 2.06 2.41 -7.74
N TRP A 118 3.38 2.44 -7.92
CA TRP A 118 3.96 2.45 -9.27
C TRP A 118 3.63 1.17 -10.04
N ALA A 119 3.69 0.02 -9.37
CA ALA A 119 3.29 -1.25 -9.97
C ALA A 119 1.77 -1.30 -10.20
N ASP A 120 0.97 -0.83 -9.24
CA ASP A 120 -0.49 -0.79 -9.38
C ASP A 120 -0.93 0.09 -10.57
N LEU A 121 -0.29 1.24 -10.76
CA LEU A 121 -0.52 2.11 -11.92
C LEU A 121 -0.26 1.38 -13.24
N ILE A 122 0.86 0.64 -13.33
CA ILE A 122 1.23 -0.11 -14.53
C ILE A 122 0.23 -1.24 -14.80
N ILE A 123 -0.27 -1.91 -13.76
CA ILE A 123 -1.25 -3.00 -13.89
C ILE A 123 -2.63 -2.43 -14.26
N CYS A 124 -3.05 -1.32 -13.64
CA CYS A 124 -4.34 -0.69 -13.89
C CYS A 124 -4.44 0.00 -15.26
N LYS A 125 -3.29 0.26 -15.92
CA LYS A 125 -3.23 0.78 -17.29
C LYS A 125 -3.97 -0.08 -18.31
N THR A 126 -3.94 -1.40 -18.15
CA THR A 126 -4.54 -2.35 -19.08
C THR A 126 -5.42 -3.35 -18.34
N ARG A 127 -6.67 -3.49 -18.76
CA ARG A 127 -7.62 -4.45 -18.20
C ARG A 127 -7.54 -5.82 -18.84
N ARG A 128 -7.04 -5.92 -20.08
CA ARG A 128 -6.99 -7.19 -20.83
C ARG A 128 -5.68 -7.40 -21.58
N ASN A 129 -5.14 -6.37 -22.20
CA ASN A 129 -3.89 -6.48 -22.95
C ASN A 129 -2.69 -6.56 -22.01
N SER A 130 -1.57 -7.11 -22.51
CA SER A 130 -0.29 -7.00 -21.79
C SER A 130 0.29 -5.59 -21.94
N VAL A 131 1.01 -5.12 -20.93
CA VAL A 131 1.77 -3.85 -20.98
C VAL A 131 2.75 -3.81 -22.16
N PHE A 132 3.32 -4.95 -22.56
CA PHE A 132 4.21 -5.01 -23.73
C PHE A 132 3.47 -4.87 -25.06
N GLN A 133 2.20 -5.26 -25.12
CA GLN A 133 1.36 -5.11 -26.31
C GLN A 133 0.80 -3.70 -26.43
N GLN A 134 0.36 -3.11 -25.31
CA GLN A 134 -0.17 -1.74 -25.26
C GLN A 134 0.94 -0.68 -25.35
N GLY A 135 2.11 -0.97 -24.79
CA GLY A 135 3.23 -0.05 -24.66
C GLY A 135 3.05 1.00 -23.56
N MET A 136 4.13 1.72 -23.22
CA MET A 136 4.13 2.84 -22.27
C MET A 136 4.16 4.17 -23.02
N ARG A 137 3.06 4.49 -23.73
CA ARG A 137 2.93 5.70 -24.56
C ARG A 137 1.84 6.67 -24.06
N ASN A 138 1.47 6.57 -22.78
CA ASN A 138 0.59 7.56 -22.14
C ASN A 138 1.41 8.80 -21.83
#